data_AF-A0AAE1QVU0-F1
#
_entry.id   AF-A0AAE1QVU0-F1
#
_cell.length_a   1.000
_cell.length_b   1.000
_cell.length_c   1.000
_cell.angle_alpha   90.00
_cell.angle_beta   90.00
_cell.angle_gamma   90.00
#
_symmetry.space_group_name_H-M   'P 1'
#
loop_
_entity.id
_entity.type
_entity.pdbx_description
1 polymer ?
#
loop_
_entity_poly.entity_id
_entity_poly.type
_entity_poly.pdbx_seq_one_letter_code
_entity_poly.pdbx_strand_id
1 'polypeptide(L)'
;MEKIKFLTSLVVLILLLPYANATLSGPKAKKHFVLVHTASHGAWSWYKIVALMRSSGHNVAALDLGASGINLKQALEIPHFSDYSSPLMEFMASLPADKRVVLVGHSYGGLAISKAMEIFSEKISAAVFLSGLMPGPTLNATHRLY
;
A
#
# COMPACT_ATOMS: atom_id res chain seq x y z
N MET A 1 -39.49 16.74 -33.08
CA MET A 1 -38.09 16.68 -33.57
C MET A 1 -37.09 17.26 -32.55
N GLU A 2 -37.42 18.36 -31.87
CA GLU A 2 -36.50 18.99 -30.88
C GLU A 2 -36.26 18.17 -29.60
N LYS A 3 -37.29 17.52 -29.03
CA LYS A 3 -37.14 16.67 -27.83
C LYS A 3 -36.15 15.51 -28.03
N ILE A 4 -36.09 14.94 -29.24
CA ILE A 4 -35.19 13.84 -29.58
C ILE A 4 -33.74 14.35 -29.67
N LYS A 5 -33.53 15.52 -30.27
CA LYS A 5 -32.21 16.18 -30.34
C LYS A 5 -31.67 16.55 -28.95
N PHE A 6 -32.55 16.98 -28.04
CA PHE A 6 -32.19 17.25 -26.65
C PHE A 6 -31.74 15.98 -25.92
N LEU A 7 -32.50 14.89 -26.04
CA LEU A 7 -32.17 13.62 -25.39
C LEU A 7 -30.86 13.02 -25.90
N THR A 8 -30.61 13.07 -27.21
CA THR A 8 -29.34 12.61 -27.78
C THR A 8 -28.15 13.45 -27.31
N SER A 9 -28.32 14.78 -27.19
CA SER A 9 -27.27 15.68 -26.69
C SER A 9 -26.95 15.40 -25.22
N LEU A 10 -27.97 15.15 -24.40
CA LEU A 10 -27.81 14.83 -22.98
C LEU A 10 -27.09 13.50 -22.76
N VAL A 11 -27.40 12.48 -23.56
CA VAL A 11 -26.71 11.17 -23.51
C VAL A 11 -25.23 11.31 -23.90
N VAL A 12 -24.93 12.08 -24.95
CA VAL A 12 -23.54 12.35 -25.36
C VAL A 12 -22.78 13.09 -24.25
N LEU A 13 -23.40 14.09 -23.60
CA LEU A 13 -22.77 14.82 -22.50
C LEU A 13 -22.49 13.90 -21.29
N ILE A 14 -23.43 13.03 -20.92
CA ILE A 14 -23.26 12.05 -19.84
C ILE A 14 -22.14 11.06 -20.14
N LEU A 15 -22.01 10.61 -21.39
CA LEU A 15 -20.95 9.70 -21.81
C LEU A 15 -19.57 10.38 -21.88
N LEU A 16 -19.52 11.69 -22.14
CA LEU A 16 -18.27 12.47 -22.22
C LEU A 16 -17.80 13.02 -20.87
N LEU A 17 -18.70 13.19 -19.89
CA LEU A 17 -18.38 13.69 -18.54
C LEU A 17 -17.26 12.91 -17.81
N PRO A 18 -17.22 11.56 -17.83
CA PRO A 18 -16.11 10.80 -17.25
C PRO A 18 -14.77 11.05 -17.96
N TYR A 19 -14.82 11.22 -19.29
CA TYR A 19 -13.66 11.49 -20.13
C TYR A 19 -13.09 12.88 -19.86
N ALA A 20 -13.95 13.88 -19.71
CA ALA A 20 -13.58 15.25 -19.33
C ALA A 20 -13.00 15.31 -17.91
N ASN A 21 -13.57 14.60 -16.95
CA ASN A 21 -13.02 14.56 -15.58
C ASN A 21 -11.65 13.88 -15.51
N ALA A 22 -11.38 12.90 -16.37
CA ALA A 22 -10.07 12.26 -16.48
C ALA A 22 -9.01 13.19 -17.10
N THR A 23 -9.38 14.09 -18.01
CA THR A 23 -8.47 15.05 -18.64
C THR A 23 -8.30 16.35 -17.84
N LEU A 24 -9.31 16.74 -17.05
CA LEU A 24 -9.31 17.96 -16.23
C LEU A 24 -8.67 17.79 -14.85
N SER A 25 -8.40 16.57 -14.39
CA SER A 25 -7.59 16.40 -13.17
C SER A 25 -6.17 16.84 -13.48
N GLY A 26 -5.72 17.96 -12.88
CA GLY A 26 -4.34 18.43 -12.97
C GLY A 26 -3.32 17.33 -12.60
N PRO A 27 -2.01 17.55 -12.83
CA PRO A 27 -1.00 16.51 -12.65
C PRO A 27 -1.13 15.89 -11.25
N LYS A 28 -1.52 14.62 -11.18
CA LYS A 28 -1.57 13.92 -9.89
C LYS A 28 -0.15 13.88 -9.34
N ALA A 29 0.06 14.50 -8.18
CA ALA A 29 1.37 14.53 -7.55
C ALA A 29 1.89 13.10 -7.38
N LYS A 30 3.08 12.83 -7.93
CA LYS A 30 3.73 11.53 -7.81
C LYS A 30 3.92 11.17 -6.34
N LYS A 31 3.53 9.95 -5.97
CA LYS A 31 3.63 9.39 -4.61
C LYS A 31 4.45 8.11 -4.64
N HIS A 32 4.95 7.71 -3.49
CA HIS A 32 5.67 6.44 -3.31
C HIS A 32 4.86 5.52 -2.39
N PHE A 33 4.40 4.40 -2.93
CA PHE A 33 3.67 3.37 -2.21
C PHE A 33 4.60 2.24 -1.78
N VAL A 34 4.44 1.75 -0.56
CA VAL A 34 5.13 0.59 -0.02
C VAL A 34 4.09 -0.46 0.32
N LEU A 35 4.15 -1.61 -0.35
CA LEU A 35 3.16 -2.68 -0.25
C LEU A 35 3.73 -3.84 0.57
N VAL A 36 3.03 -4.21 1.64
CA VAL A 36 3.42 -5.25 2.59
C VAL A 36 2.38 -6.37 2.56
N HIS A 37 2.83 -7.58 2.23
CA HIS A 37 1.98 -8.76 2.07
C HIS A 37 1.53 -9.36 3.42
N THR A 38 0.64 -10.36 3.35
CA THR A 38 0.18 -11.15 4.50
C THR A 38 1.04 -12.39 4.72
N ALA A 39 0.76 -13.19 5.76
CA ALA A 39 1.45 -14.44 6.02
C ALA A 39 1.45 -15.38 4.80
N SER A 40 2.55 -16.08 4.59
CA SER A 40 2.76 -17.06 3.50
C SER A 40 2.71 -16.49 2.06
N HIS A 41 2.66 -15.16 1.92
CA HIS A 41 2.72 -14.46 0.63
C HIS A 41 4.08 -13.77 0.46
N GLY A 42 4.25 -13.06 -0.64
CA GLY A 42 5.42 -12.22 -0.92
C GLY A 42 5.02 -10.99 -1.73
N ALA A 43 5.99 -10.20 -2.14
CA ALA A 43 5.83 -9.07 -3.05
C ALA A 43 5.06 -9.44 -4.33
N TRP A 44 5.20 -10.70 -4.78
CA TRP A 44 4.51 -11.24 -5.95
C TRP A 44 2.98 -11.13 -5.89
N SER A 45 2.37 -11.15 -4.69
CA SER A 45 0.90 -11.05 -4.56
C SER A 45 0.35 -9.71 -5.05
N TRP A 46 1.21 -8.68 -5.12
CA TRP A 46 0.85 -7.33 -5.51
C TRP A 46 1.05 -7.03 -7.01
N TYR A 47 1.42 -8.00 -7.84
CA TYR A 47 1.88 -7.72 -9.22
C TYR A 47 0.90 -6.86 -10.06
N LYS A 48 -0.41 -7.12 -9.98
CA LYS A 48 -1.43 -6.32 -10.69
C LYS A 48 -1.46 -4.87 -10.19
N ILE A 49 -1.39 -4.69 -8.87
CA ILE A 49 -1.42 -3.38 -8.22
C ILE A 49 -0.14 -2.60 -8.55
N VAL A 50 1.02 -3.27 -8.53
CA VAL A 50 2.29 -2.69 -8.94
C VAL A 50 2.22 -2.20 -10.39
N ALA A 51 1.69 -3.01 -11.31
CA ALA A 51 1.53 -2.62 -12.71
C ALA A 51 0.64 -1.37 -12.86
N LEU A 52 -0.53 -1.36 -12.21
CA LEU A 52 -1.48 -0.24 -12.25
C LEU A 52 -0.92 1.05 -11.63
N MET A 53 -0.20 0.95 -10.51
CA MET A 53 0.40 2.12 -9.87
C MET A 53 1.52 2.72 -10.73
N ARG A 54 2.37 1.87 -11.32
CA ARG A 54 3.43 2.31 -12.24
C ARG A 54 2.86 2.95 -13.49
N SER A 55 1.84 2.35 -14.11
CA SER A 55 1.19 2.93 -15.30
C SER A 55 0.52 4.27 -15.01
N SER A 56 0.12 4.49 -13.75
CA SER A 56 -0.47 5.76 -13.28
C SER A 56 0.59 6.80 -12.85
N GLY A 57 1.88 6.51 -13.01
CA GLY A 57 2.98 7.45 -12.72
C GLY A 57 3.48 7.47 -11.28
N HIS A 58 3.01 6.56 -10.41
CA HIS A 58 3.48 6.46 -9.03
C HIS A 58 4.73 5.58 -8.89
N ASN A 59 5.55 5.86 -7.87
CA ASN A 59 6.58 4.93 -7.44
C ASN A 59 5.93 3.86 -6.55
N VAL A 60 6.36 2.62 -6.67
CA VAL A 60 5.86 1.52 -5.85
C VAL A 60 6.97 0.52 -5.54
N ALA A 61 7.08 0.19 -4.26
CA ALA A 61 7.92 -0.88 -3.73
C ALA A 61 7.02 -1.94 -3.11
N ALA A 62 7.02 -3.15 -3.66
CA ALA A 62 6.44 -4.32 -3.01
C ALA A 62 7.58 -5.11 -2.38
N LEU A 63 7.52 -5.35 -1.07
CA LEU A 63 8.62 -5.93 -0.31
C LEU A 63 8.32 -7.39 0.01
N ASP A 64 9.35 -8.24 -0.04
CA ASP A 64 9.34 -9.55 0.59
C ASP A 64 9.81 -9.40 2.05
N LEU A 65 8.96 -9.81 2.99
CA LEU A 65 9.33 -9.93 4.40
C LEU A 65 10.24 -11.15 4.62
N GLY A 66 10.70 -11.36 5.85
CA GLY A 66 11.55 -12.50 6.19
C GLY A 66 10.91 -13.83 5.79
N ALA A 67 11.70 -14.72 5.19
CA ALA A 67 11.27 -16.05 4.71
C ALA A 67 10.02 -16.05 3.81
N SER A 68 9.79 -14.95 3.10
CA SER A 68 8.63 -14.74 2.25
C SER A 68 9.07 -14.47 0.80
N GLY A 69 8.25 -14.88 -0.17
CA GLY A 69 8.56 -14.70 -1.59
C GLY A 69 9.92 -15.28 -1.97
N ILE A 70 10.85 -14.42 -2.40
CA ILE A 70 12.23 -14.84 -2.76
C ILE A 70 13.27 -14.51 -1.68
N ASN A 71 12.84 -14.12 -0.48
CA ASN A 71 13.75 -13.95 0.66
C ASN A 71 14.41 -15.30 1.00
N LEU A 72 15.75 -15.32 1.08
CA LEU A 72 16.51 -16.55 1.22
C LEU A 72 16.42 -17.19 2.62
N LYS A 73 16.01 -16.42 3.64
CA LYS A 73 15.88 -16.95 5.01
C LYS A 73 14.82 -18.04 5.04
N GLN A 74 15.05 -19.07 5.82
CA GLN A 74 14.04 -20.10 6.08
C GLN A 74 13.16 -19.71 7.27
N ALA A 75 11.92 -20.20 7.33
CA ALA A 75 10.99 -19.86 8.41
C ALA A 75 11.54 -20.19 9.80
N LEU A 76 12.33 -21.27 9.92
CA LEU A 76 12.97 -21.68 11.17
C LEU A 76 14.16 -20.79 11.57
N GLU A 77 14.72 -20.01 10.64
CA GLU A 77 15.83 -19.09 10.90
C GLU A 77 15.35 -17.72 11.43
N ILE A 78 14.04 -17.47 11.42
CA ILE A 78 13.43 -16.19 11.83
C ILE A 78 12.37 -16.38 12.93
N PRO A 79 12.76 -16.89 14.12
CA PRO A 79 11.81 -17.23 15.18
C PRO A 79 11.10 -16.01 15.77
N HIS A 80 11.61 -14.80 15.55
CA HIS A 80 11.03 -13.57 16.09
C HIS A 80 10.35 -12.73 15.01
N PHE A 81 9.28 -12.06 15.39
CA PHE A 81 8.57 -11.13 14.51
C PHE A 81 9.45 -9.95 14.04
N SER A 82 10.46 -9.56 14.82
CA SER A 82 11.48 -8.58 14.39
C SER A 82 12.27 -9.05 13.18
N ASP A 83 12.59 -10.34 13.10
CA ASP A 83 13.32 -10.92 11.98
C ASP A 83 12.44 -11.00 10.73
N TYR A 84 11.15 -11.32 10.93
CA TYR A 84 10.14 -11.31 9.88
C TYR A 84 9.95 -9.91 9.29
N SER A 85 9.85 -8.87 10.15
CA SER A 85 9.60 -7.49 9.73
C SER A 85 10.86 -6.70 9.33
N SER A 86 12.05 -7.28 9.49
CA SER A 86 13.33 -6.59 9.24
C SER A 86 13.44 -5.96 7.84
N PRO A 87 13.03 -6.62 6.74
CA PRO A 87 13.14 -6.01 5.40
C PRO A 87 12.35 -4.71 5.26
N LEU A 88 11.19 -4.60 5.92
CA LEU A 88 10.42 -3.36 5.95
C LEU A 88 11.13 -2.29 6.79
N MET A 89 11.68 -2.65 7.95
CA MET A 89 12.38 -1.69 8.82
C MET A 89 13.64 -1.14 8.14
N GLU A 90 14.41 -2.01 7.49
CA GLU A 90 15.60 -1.64 6.71
C GLU A 90 15.24 -0.70 5.55
N PHE A 91 14.16 -1.02 4.81
CA PHE A 91 13.65 -0.15 3.76
C PHE A 91 13.27 1.24 4.31
N MET A 92 12.51 1.30 5.40
CA MET A 92 12.07 2.57 6.00
C MET A 92 13.24 3.39 6.56
N ALA A 93 14.24 2.72 7.13
CA ALA A 93 15.47 3.37 7.58
C ALA A 93 16.25 3.99 6.40
N SER A 94 16.29 3.31 5.25
CA SER A 94 17.02 3.76 4.05
C SER A 94 16.40 4.97 3.33
N LEU A 95 15.12 5.28 3.61
CA LEU A 95 14.45 6.43 3.01
C LEU A 95 15.11 7.76 3.45
N PRO A 96 15.37 8.70 2.53
CA PRO A 96 15.83 10.05 2.88
C PRO A 96 14.84 10.77 3.80
N ALA A 97 15.35 11.62 4.69
CA ALA A 97 14.54 12.29 5.71
C ALA A 97 13.42 13.20 5.15
N ASP A 98 13.59 13.73 3.94
CA ASP A 98 12.60 14.58 3.26
C ASP A 98 11.53 13.79 2.48
N LYS A 99 11.64 12.45 2.42
CA LYS A 99 10.73 11.60 1.66
C LYS A 99 9.73 10.91 2.57
N ARG A 100 8.46 10.96 2.15
CA ARG A 100 7.35 10.26 2.80
C ARG A 100 6.71 9.24 1.86
N VAL A 101 6.28 8.11 2.42
CA VAL A 101 5.62 7.01 1.69
C VAL A 101 4.17 6.84 2.12
N VAL A 102 3.36 6.21 1.28
CA VAL A 102 2.07 5.63 1.66
C VAL A 102 2.32 4.15 1.94
N LEU A 103 2.11 3.75 3.19
CA LEU A 103 2.39 2.38 3.63
C LEU A 103 1.10 1.55 3.62
N VAL A 104 1.10 0.42 2.93
CA VAL A 104 -0.09 -0.43 2.75
C VAL A 104 0.20 -1.82 3.27
N GLY A 105 -0.51 -2.24 4.32
CA GLY A 105 -0.40 -3.56 4.93
C GLY A 105 -1.64 -4.40 4.70
N HIS A 106 -1.48 -5.60 4.13
CA HIS A 106 -2.58 -6.55 3.94
C HIS A 106 -2.61 -7.59 5.07
N SER A 107 -3.76 -7.75 5.72
CA SER A 107 -3.98 -8.78 6.75
C SER A 107 -2.86 -8.82 7.81
N TYR A 108 -2.08 -9.89 7.91
CA TYR A 108 -0.99 -10.01 8.88
C TYR A 108 0.10 -8.92 8.71
N GLY A 109 0.28 -8.41 7.49
CA GLY A 109 1.16 -7.28 7.20
C GLY A 109 0.77 -5.99 7.93
N GLY A 110 -0.47 -5.91 8.44
CA GLY A 110 -0.92 -4.86 9.35
C GLY A 110 -0.01 -4.67 10.57
N LEU A 111 0.45 -5.76 11.18
CA LEU A 111 1.35 -5.70 12.34
C LEU A 111 2.71 -5.07 11.98
N ALA A 112 3.25 -5.42 10.81
CA ALA A 112 4.53 -4.91 10.35
C ALA A 112 4.46 -3.41 10.05
N ILE A 113 3.36 -2.95 9.42
CA ILE A 113 3.18 -1.52 9.16
C ILE A 113 2.90 -0.73 10.43
N SER A 114 2.19 -1.28 11.43
CA SER A 114 2.03 -0.65 12.75
C SER A 114 3.38 -0.44 13.44
N LYS A 115 4.29 -1.42 13.37
CA LYS A 115 5.66 -1.27 13.90
C LYS A 115 6.44 -0.18 13.17
N ALA A 116 6.31 -0.09 11.85
CA ALA A 116 6.95 0.96 11.07
C ALA A 116 6.37 2.36 11.38
N MET A 117 5.05 2.44 11.63
CA MET A 117 4.38 3.67 12.04
C MET A 117 4.92 4.21 13.36
N GLU A 118 5.15 3.33 14.33
CA GLU A 118 5.71 3.71 15.63
C GLU A 118 7.14 4.26 15.51
N ILE A 119 7.96 3.65 14.66
CA ILE A 119 9.40 3.98 14.56
C ILE A 119 9.67 5.15 13.59
N PHE A 120 8.93 5.23 12.48
CA PHE A 120 9.20 6.14 11.36
C PHE A 120 8.00 7.02 11.00
N SER A 121 7.26 7.48 12.02
CA SER A 121 6.04 8.26 11.87
C SER A 121 6.19 9.47 10.93
N GLU A 122 7.35 10.12 10.94
CA GLU A 122 7.71 11.27 10.12
C GLU A 122 7.86 10.93 8.63
N LYS A 123 8.23 9.68 8.32
CA LYS A 123 8.41 9.18 6.94
C LYS A 123 7.13 8.59 6.34
N ILE A 124 6.03 8.57 7.08
CA ILE A 124 4.76 7.97 6.61
C ILE A 124 3.73 9.07 6.39
N SER A 125 3.29 9.23 5.14
CA SER A 125 2.25 10.20 4.76
C SER A 125 0.84 9.71 5.09
N ALA A 126 0.61 8.41 4.95
CA ALA A 126 -0.60 7.71 5.32
C ALA A 126 -0.29 6.21 5.49
N ALA A 127 -1.03 5.55 6.36
CA ALA A 127 -1.02 4.10 6.52
C ALA A 127 -2.40 3.53 6.10
N VAL A 128 -2.39 2.44 5.35
CA VAL A 128 -3.59 1.77 4.84
C VAL A 128 -3.58 0.31 5.28
N PHE A 129 -4.60 -0.08 6.04
CA PHE A 129 -4.80 -1.45 6.50
C PHE A 129 -5.83 -2.14 5.60
N LEU A 130 -5.38 -2.90 4.60
CA LEU A 130 -6.24 -3.67 3.71
C LEU A 130 -6.63 -4.98 4.39
N SER A 131 -7.84 -5.04 4.95
CA SER A 131 -8.28 -6.17 5.80
C SER A 131 -7.21 -6.54 6.86
N GLY A 132 -6.49 -5.52 7.34
CA GLY A 132 -5.26 -5.63 8.11
C GLY A 132 -5.51 -5.75 9.60
N LEU A 133 -4.64 -6.47 10.31
CA LEU A 133 -4.57 -6.37 11.77
C LEU A 133 -4.12 -4.95 12.12
N MET A 134 -4.98 -4.20 12.82
CA MET A 134 -4.75 -2.79 13.16
C MET A 134 -4.75 -2.62 14.69
N PRO A 135 -3.67 -3.07 15.36
CA PRO A 135 -3.56 -2.89 16.81
C PRO A 135 -3.48 -1.40 17.14
N GLY A 136 -4.09 -1.04 18.25
CA GLY A 136 -4.03 0.30 18.81
C GLY A 136 -3.29 0.32 20.15
N PRO A 137 -3.11 1.50 20.77
CA PRO A 137 -2.53 1.60 22.11
C PRO A 137 -3.26 0.76 23.16
N THR A 138 -4.59 0.60 23.00
CA THR A 138 -5.46 -0.15 23.90
C THR A 138 -5.64 -1.62 23.49
N LEU A 139 -5.79 -1.90 22.20
CA LEU A 139 -5.83 -3.25 21.64
C LEU A 139 -4.45 -3.61 21.08
N ASN A 140 -3.47 -3.80 21.96
CA ASN A 140 -2.09 -4.08 21.58
C ASN A 140 -1.87 -5.59 21.34
N ALA A 141 -0.93 -5.91 20.46
CA ALA A 141 -0.53 -7.30 20.18
C ALA A 141 0.40 -7.89 21.26
N THR A 142 0.70 -7.11 22.31
CA THR A 142 1.49 -7.52 23.49
C THR A 142 0.64 -8.09 24.62
N HIS A 143 -0.70 -8.03 24.52
CA HIS A 143 -1.58 -8.73 25.44
C HIS A 143 -1.48 -10.23 25.21
N ARG A 144 -0.70 -10.89 26.10
CA ARG A 144 -0.61 -12.32 26.37
C ARG A 144 -1.52 -13.19 25.50
N LEU A 145 -0.95 -13.70 24.41
CA LEU A 145 -1.33 -15.03 23.96
C LEU A 145 -0.65 -15.98 24.97
N TYR A 146 -1.47 -16.43 25.93
CA TYR A 146 -1.18 -17.27 27.12
C TYR A 146 -0.62 -16.52 28.35
#